data_AF-A0A1B1AH23-F1
#
_entry.id   AF-A0A1B1AH23-F1
#
_cell.length_a   1.000
_cell.length_b   1.000
_cell.length_c   1.000
_cell.angle_alpha   90.00
_cell.angle_beta   90.00
_cell.angle_gamma   90.00
#
_symmetry.space_group_name_H-M   'P 1'
#
loop_
_entity.id
_entity.type
_entity.pdbx_description
1 polymer ?
#
loop_
_entity_poly.entity_id
_entity_poly.type
_entity_poly.pdbx_seq_one_letter_code
_entity_poly.pdbx_strand_id
1 'polypeptide(L)'
;MFRHASGLAIHRDELARNHARDSNRAMQGYVVQVTSTSSSSAARYYVLCGADAEAIRLVRAKLDLNDEQPVSILRPVASWEIDAFGLFPDEVRQAP
;
A
#
# COMPACT_ATOMS: atom_id res chain seq x y z
N MET A 1 -31.62 -37.79 -30.03
CA MET A 1 -31.29 -37.27 -28.68
C MET A 1 -29.77 -37.23 -28.57
N PHE A 2 -29.15 -36.05 -28.72
CA PHE A 2 -27.73 -35.87 -28.42
C PHE A 2 -27.60 -34.70 -27.44
N ARG A 3 -27.20 -35.02 -26.21
CA ARG A 3 -26.73 -34.06 -25.22
C ARG A 3 -25.32 -33.65 -25.63
N HIS A 4 -25.01 -32.36 -25.64
CA HIS A 4 -23.65 -31.87 -25.39
C HIS A 4 -23.77 -30.49 -24.75
N ALA A 5 -23.59 -30.48 -23.42
CA ALA A 5 -23.40 -29.29 -22.64
C ALA A 5 -21.92 -28.92 -22.75
N SER A 6 -21.61 -27.87 -23.50
CA SER A 6 -20.29 -27.23 -23.51
C SER A 6 -20.49 -25.76 -23.24
N GLY A 7 -19.92 -25.24 -22.16
CA GLY A 7 -19.95 -23.80 -21.91
C GLY A 7 -19.66 -23.33 -20.48
N LEU A 8 -19.27 -24.20 -19.55
CA LEU A 8 -19.05 -23.80 -18.15
C LEU A 8 -17.58 -23.95 -17.72
N ALA A 9 -16.64 -23.31 -18.44
CA ALA A 9 -15.22 -23.39 -18.09
C ALA A 9 -14.39 -22.12 -18.33
N ILE A 10 -15.02 -20.95 -18.54
CA ILE A 10 -14.27 -19.71 -18.85
C ILE A 10 -14.15 -18.76 -17.64
N HIS A 11 -14.91 -18.95 -16.55
CA HIS A 11 -14.94 -17.96 -15.45
C HIS A 11 -13.93 -18.18 -14.31
N ARG A 12 -13.18 -19.29 -14.28
CA ARG A 12 -12.34 -19.59 -13.10
C ARG A 12 -10.87 -19.19 -13.25
N ASP A 13 -10.38 -18.98 -14.47
CA ASP A 13 -8.97 -18.69 -14.74
C ASP A 13 -8.64 -17.18 -14.66
N GLU A 14 -9.62 -16.31 -14.90
CA GLU A 14 -9.41 -14.85 -14.93
C GLU A 14 -9.28 -14.23 -13.54
N LEU A 15 -10.01 -14.75 -12.55
CA LEU A 15 -9.92 -14.32 -11.14
C LEU A 15 -8.55 -14.60 -10.51
N ALA A 16 -7.94 -15.75 -10.83
CA ALA A 16 -6.61 -16.11 -10.34
C ALA A 16 -5.51 -15.24 -10.97
N ARG A 17 -5.65 -14.88 -12.25
CA ARG A 17 -4.70 -14.00 -12.96
C ARG A 17 -4.69 -12.57 -12.39
N ASN A 18 -5.85 -12.08 -11.94
CA ASN A 18 -5.93 -10.75 -11.32
C ASN A 18 -5.30 -10.74 -9.91
N HIS A 19 -5.50 -11.80 -9.12
CA HIS A 19 -4.84 -11.92 -7.81
C HIS A 19 -3.32 -12.05 -7.91
N ALA A 20 -2.82 -12.84 -8.87
CA ALA A 20 -1.38 -13.04 -9.07
C ALA A 20 -0.65 -11.79 -9.63
N ARG A 21 -1.36 -10.90 -10.32
CA ARG A 21 -0.80 -9.61 -10.79
C ARG A 21 -0.55 -8.63 -9.65
N ASP A 22 -1.35 -8.71 -8.59
CA ASP A 22 -1.21 -7.82 -7.43
C ASP A 22 -0.11 -8.32 -6.48
N SER A 23 0.01 -9.64 -6.31
CA SER A 23 1.03 -10.27 -5.46
C SER A 23 2.46 -10.26 -6.00
N ASN A 24 2.69 -9.75 -7.23
CA ASN A 24 4.02 -9.62 -7.82
C ASN A 24 4.43 -8.15 -8.03
N ARG A 25 3.80 -7.21 -7.31
CA ARG A 25 4.31 -5.84 -7.23
C ARG A 25 5.50 -5.83 -6.27
N ALA A 26 6.67 -5.44 -6.78
CA ALA A 26 7.84 -5.23 -5.96
C ALA A 26 7.51 -4.21 -4.87
N MET A 27 7.53 -4.66 -3.61
CA MET A 27 7.25 -3.81 -2.46
C MET A 27 8.34 -2.74 -2.32
N GLN A 28 7.93 -1.49 -2.15
CA GLN A 28 8.80 -0.33 -1.99
C GLN A 28 8.47 0.39 -0.69
N GLY A 29 9.52 0.84 -0.01
CA GLY A 29 9.36 1.62 1.21
C GLY A 29 9.19 3.10 0.88
N TYR A 30 8.33 3.79 1.61
CA TYR A 30 8.09 5.24 1.47
C TYR A 30 8.15 5.94 2.83
N VAL A 31 8.70 7.14 2.84
CA VAL A 31 8.60 8.07 3.95
C VAL A 31 7.45 9.03 3.68
N VAL A 32 6.40 8.96 4.49
CA VAL A 32 5.20 9.77 4.39
C VAL A 32 5.20 10.78 5.53
N GLN A 33 4.92 12.04 5.21
CA GLN A 33 4.72 13.11 6.17
C GLN A 33 3.23 13.40 6.33
N VAL A 34 2.79 13.55 7.57
CA VAL A 34 1.46 14.02 7.94
C VAL A 34 1.65 15.35 8.66
N THR A 35 1.07 16.40 8.11
CA THR A 35 1.10 17.73 8.72
C THR A 35 -0.17 17.94 9.52
N SER A 36 -0.04 18.37 10.78
CA SER A 36 -1.22 18.75 11.57
C SER A 36 -1.82 20.04 11.01
N THR A 37 -3.15 20.10 10.92
CA THR A 37 -3.87 21.33 10.51
C THR A 37 -3.97 22.33 11.66
N SER A 38 -3.89 21.86 12.92
CA SER A 38 -4.03 22.69 14.12
C SER A 38 -2.71 23.13 14.74
N SER A 39 -1.57 22.61 14.28
CA SER A 39 -0.24 22.97 14.76
C SER A 39 0.77 22.87 13.63
N SER A 40 1.85 23.66 13.65
CA SER A 40 2.94 23.55 12.67
C SER A 40 3.79 22.28 12.83
N SER A 41 3.26 21.25 13.51
CA SER A 41 3.93 19.98 13.73
C SER A 41 3.66 19.04 12.56
N ALA A 42 4.73 18.41 12.07
CA ALA A 42 4.67 17.38 11.06
C ALA A 42 5.27 16.08 11.61
N ALA A 43 4.53 14.99 11.49
CA ALA A 43 4.98 13.65 11.85
C ALA A 43 5.36 12.88 10.58
N ARG A 44 6.38 12.03 10.67
CA ARG A 44 6.85 11.20 9.56
C ARG A 44 6.62 9.73 9.87
N TYR A 45 6.36 8.96 8.83
CA TYR A 45 6.05 7.55 8.92
C TYR A 45 6.72 6.78 7.78
N TYR A 46 7.25 5.61 8.11
CA TYR A 46 7.69 4.61 7.16
C TYR A 46 6.54 3.67 6.83
N VAL A 47 6.38 3.35 5.55
CA VAL A 47 5.43 2.34 5.05
C VAL A 47 6.06 1.50 3.96
N LEU A 48 5.67 0.23 3.86
CA LEU A 48 6.07 -0.69 2.80
C LEU A 48 4.84 -1.09 1.99
N CYS A 49 4.80 -0.74 0.70
CA CYS A 49 3.63 -0.97 -0.17
C CYS A 49 4.02 -1.04 -1.65
N GLY A 50 3.06 -1.39 -2.52
CA GLY A 50 3.34 -1.62 -3.94
C GLY A 50 3.37 -0.35 -4.80
N ALA A 51 2.88 0.79 -4.27
CA ALA A 51 2.83 2.07 -4.99
C ALA A 51 2.73 3.28 -4.06
N ASP A 52 3.06 4.46 -4.58
CA ASP A 52 2.92 5.75 -3.90
C ASP A 52 1.49 6.06 -3.44
N ALA A 53 0.49 5.89 -4.31
CA ALA A 53 -0.91 6.10 -3.98
C ALA A 53 -1.38 5.21 -2.83
N GLU A 54 -0.81 4.01 -2.72
CA GLU A 54 -1.10 3.08 -1.64
C GLU A 54 -0.47 3.52 -0.32
N ALA A 55 0.75 4.07 -0.34
CA ALA A 55 1.41 4.61 0.85
C ALA A 55 0.53 5.64 1.57
N ILE A 56 -0.03 6.61 0.83
CA ILE A 56 -0.91 7.65 1.38
C ILE A 56 -2.19 7.04 1.94
N ARG A 57 -2.82 6.12 1.18
CA ARG A 57 -4.05 5.44 1.61
C ARG A 57 -3.82 4.66 2.91
N LEU A 58 -2.70 3.94 3.01
CA LEU A 58 -2.36 3.12 4.16
C LEU A 58 -2.11 3.98 5.42
N VAL A 59 -1.35 5.06 5.28
CA VAL A 59 -1.10 6.00 6.39
C VAL A 59 -2.40 6.63 6.88
N ARG A 60 -3.27 7.09 5.96
CA ARG A 60 -4.58 7.64 6.33
C ARG A 60 -5.43 6.63 7.09
N ALA A 61 -5.53 5.41 6.57
CA ALA A 61 -6.36 4.36 7.19
C ALA A 61 -5.84 3.91 8.56
N LYS A 62 -4.52 3.83 8.75
CA LYS A 62 -3.92 3.32 10.00
C LYS A 62 -3.83 4.37 11.11
N LEU A 63 -3.69 5.65 10.74
CA LEU A 63 -3.62 6.75 11.68
C LEU A 63 -4.97 7.45 11.89
N ASP A 64 -6.06 6.92 11.30
CA ASP A 64 -7.41 7.48 11.37
C ASP A 64 -7.44 8.98 11.02
N LEU A 65 -6.76 9.34 9.93
CA LEU A 65 -6.61 10.74 9.52
C LEU A 65 -7.85 11.23 8.76
N ASN A 66 -8.29 12.43 9.10
CA ASN A 66 -9.34 13.11 8.33
C ASN A 66 -8.82 13.56 6.96
N ASP A 67 -9.72 13.69 5.99
CA ASP A 67 -9.37 14.12 4.62
C ASP A 67 -8.70 15.50 4.57
N GLU A 68 -8.99 16.35 5.55
CA GLU A 68 -8.43 17.70 5.66
C GLU A 68 -6.95 17.73 6.08
N GLN A 69 -6.42 16.66 6.66
CA GLN A 69 -5.02 16.60 7.06
C GLN A 69 -4.11 16.41 5.83
N PRO A 70 -3.14 17.33 5.59
CA PRO A 70 -2.20 17.17 4.48
C PRO A 70 -1.29 15.97 4.71
N VAL A 71 -1.28 15.06 3.73
CA VAL A 71 -0.40 13.88 3.69
C VAL A 71 0.42 13.93 2.41
N SER A 72 1.73 13.81 2.51
CA SER A 72 2.64 13.84 1.37
C SER A 72 3.75 12.81 1.49
N ILE A 73 4.18 12.26 0.36
CA ILE A 73 5.35 11.39 0.31
C ILE A 73 6.59 12.27 0.18
N LEU A 74 7.54 12.12 1.09
CA LEU A 74 8.80 12.88 1.06
C LEU A 74 9.80 12.22 0.12
N ARG A 75 10.00 10.91 0.27
CA ARG A 75 10.97 10.15 -0.51
C ARG A 75 10.69 8.64 -0.46
N PRO A 76 11.21 7.87 -1.42
CA PRO A 76 11.39 6.44 -1.24
C PRO A 76 12.43 6.14 -0.14
N VAL A 77 12.22 5.03 0.55
CA VAL A 77 13.12 4.45 1.55
C VAL A 77 14.17 3.64 0.81
N ALA A 78 15.43 3.74 1.22
CA ALA A 78 16.48 2.92 0.64
C ALA A 78 16.29 1.45 1.06
N SER A 79 16.69 0.49 0.21
CA SER A 79 16.48 -0.93 0.53
C SER A 79 17.07 -1.35 1.87
N TRP A 80 18.25 -0.82 2.24
CA TRP A 80 18.88 -1.12 3.54
C TRP A 80 18.08 -0.58 4.74
N GLU A 81 17.32 0.51 4.59
CA GLU A 81 16.49 1.06 5.65
C GLU A 81 15.29 0.15 5.95
N ILE A 82 14.78 -0.57 4.94
CA ILE A 82 13.71 -1.55 5.12
C ILE A 82 14.16 -2.66 6.08
N ASP A 83 15.38 -3.19 5.86
CA ASP A 83 15.96 -4.22 6.72
C ASP A 83 16.33 -3.66 8.11
N ALA A 84 16.96 -2.47 8.15
CA ALA A 84 17.42 -1.86 9.40
C ALA A 84 16.27 -1.48 10.34
N PHE A 85 15.13 -1.04 9.79
CA PHE A 85 13.95 -0.66 10.55
C PHE A 85 12.91 -1.79 10.64
N GLY A 86 13.18 -2.97 10.05
CA GLY A 86 12.28 -4.11 10.06
C GLY A 86 10.88 -3.74 9.60
N LEU A 87 10.76 -3.08 8.45
CA LEU A 87 9.47 -2.61 7.93
C LEU A 87 8.69 -3.79 7.34
N PHE A 88 7.43 -3.93 7.73
CA PHE A 88 6.53 -4.95 7.21
C PHE A 88 5.50 -4.35 6.25
N PRO A 89 5.02 -5.13 5.26
CA PRO A 89 3.88 -4.73 4.44
C PRO A 89 2.68 -4.40 5.32
N ASP A 90 1.90 -3.41 4.91
CA ASP A 90 0.67 -2.97 5.61
C ASP A 90 0.88 -2.41 7.03
N GLU A 91 2.12 -2.16 7.44
CA GLU A 91 2.47 -1.50 8.69
C GLU A 91 2.80 -0.03 8.46
N VAL A 92 2.43 0.82 9.43
CA VAL A 92 2.83 2.22 9.50
C VAL A 92 3.68 2.39 10.75
N ARG A 93 4.96 2.69 10.55
CA ARG A 93 5.91 2.88 11.64
C ARG A 93 6.34 4.34 11.72
N GLN A 94 6.42 4.91 12.92
CA GLN A 94 6.88 6.29 13.08
C GLN A 94 8.35 6.41 12.69
N ALA A 95 8.66 7.40 11.86
CA ALA A 95 10.01 7.77 11.44
C ALA A 95 10.57 8.90 12.31
N PRO A 96 11.90 8.97 12.50
CA PRO A 96 12.54 10.04 13.27
C PRO A 96 12.46 11.43 12.60
#